data_AF-A0A5J9SPA4-F1
#
_entry.id   AF-A0A5J9SPA4-F1
#
_cell.length_a   1.000
_cell.length_b   1.000
_cell.length_c   1.000
_cell.angle_alpha   90.00
_cell.angle_beta   90.00
_cell.angle_gamma   90.00
#
_symmetry.space_group_name_H-M   'P 1'
#
loop_
_entity.id
_entity.type
_entity.pdbx_description
1 polymer ?
#
loop_
_entity_poly.entity_id
_entity_poly.type
_entity_poly.pdbx_seq_one_letter_code
_entity_poly.pdbx_strand_id
1 'polypeptide(L)'
;MAPGETVDALIVADAPPGKYYIRLRLSHRSQSTLQEARCSTVATTALTKAQKQCRCQALEPEMPDQNDTMTSFYFHGNLTSLRHRRQSPQVPVQVDERLFIVLGLGSVWKDDSQNCNRGGINEILLVATMIQQRRRHF
;
A
#
# COMPACT_ATOMS: atom_id res chain seq x y z
N MET A 1 3.05 -0.16 1.40
CA MET A 1 2.52 -1.37 0.75
C MET A 1 1.22 -1.01 0.07
N ALA A 2 1.27 -0.91 -1.25
CA ALA A 2 0.12 -0.73 -2.12
C ALA A 2 -0.48 -2.10 -2.52
N PRO A 3 -1.74 -2.15 -2.98
CA PRO A 3 -2.30 -3.36 -3.58
C PRO A 3 -1.43 -3.87 -4.72
N GLY A 4 -1.13 -5.18 -4.71
CA GLY A 4 -0.25 -5.83 -5.69
C GLY A 4 1.22 -5.91 -5.28
N GLU A 5 1.64 -5.23 -4.21
CA GLU A 5 2.99 -5.36 -3.66
C GLU A 5 3.07 -6.46 -2.58
N THR A 6 4.25 -7.08 -2.46
CA THR A 6 4.58 -8.02 -1.38
C THR A 6 5.87 -7.58 -0.69
N VAL A 7 5.95 -7.75 0.62
CA VAL A 7 7.13 -7.44 1.44
C VAL A 7 7.36 -8.60 2.39
N ASP A 8 8.60 -9.10 2.39
CA ASP A 8 9.05 -10.09 3.36
C ASP A 8 9.85 -9.38 4.46
N ALA A 9 9.54 -9.70 5.72
CA ALA A 9 10.23 -9.15 6.88
C ALA A 9 10.53 -10.25 7.90
N LEU A 10 11.69 -10.14 8.56
CA LEU A 10 12.06 -11.01 9.67
C LEU A 10 11.63 -10.36 10.99
N ILE A 11 10.86 -11.10 11.79
CA ILE A 11 10.47 -10.69 13.15
C ILE A 11 11.36 -11.41 14.16
N VAL A 12 12.09 -10.65 14.97
CA VAL A 12 12.85 -11.17 16.11
C VAL A 12 11.95 -11.13 17.35
N ALA A 13 11.68 -12.28 17.95
CA ALA A 13 10.79 -12.42 19.10
C ALA A 13 11.57 -12.42 20.43
N ASP A 14 12.29 -11.34 20.71
CA ASP A 14 13.12 -11.15 21.92
C ASP A 14 12.38 -10.45 23.09
N ALA A 15 11.15 -10.01 22.86
CA ALA A 15 10.30 -9.43 23.90
C ALA A 15 9.88 -10.48 24.96
N PRO A 16 9.62 -10.05 26.22
CA PRO A 16 9.11 -10.95 27.26
C PRO A 16 7.87 -11.74 26.81
N PRO A 17 7.63 -12.95 27.35
CA PRO A 17 6.47 -13.75 26.99
C PRO A 17 5.16 -12.97 27.16
N GLY A 18 4.39 -12.85 26.09
CA GLY A 18 3.20 -11.99 26.06
C GLY A 18 2.41 -12.08 24.76
N LYS A 19 1.40 -11.20 24.65
CA LYS A 19 0.58 -11.03 23.44
C LYS A 19 0.90 -9.67 22.82
N TYR A 20 1.10 -9.64 21.51
CA TYR A 20 1.46 -8.44 20.77
C TYR A 20 0.57 -8.34 19.52
N TYR A 21 0.00 -7.17 19.26
CA TYR A 21 -0.77 -6.95 18.03
C TYR A 21 0.17 -6.71 16.84
N ILE A 22 -0.14 -7.38 15.73
CA ILE A 22 0.29 -6.99 14.39
C ILE A 22 -0.90 -6.27 13.77
N ARG A 23 -0.72 -5.00 13.44
CA ARG A 23 -1.79 -4.12 12.93
C ARG A 23 -1.50 -3.68 11.50
N LEU A 24 -2.58 -3.56 10.74
CA LEU A 24 -2.59 -2.91 9.42
C LEU A 24 -3.60 -1.76 9.47
N ARG A 25 -3.17 -0.60 8.97
CA ARG A 25 -4.01 0.59 8.82
C ARG A 25 -3.88 1.09 7.39
N LEU A 26 -5.01 1.48 6.79
CA LEU A 26 -5.02 2.07 5.46
C LEU A 26 -4.42 3.48 5.53
N SER A 27 -3.50 3.79 4.61
CA SER A 27 -3.04 5.16 4.37
C SER A 27 -3.86 5.76 3.23
N HIS A 28 -4.56 6.85 3.48
CA HIS A 28 -5.39 7.52 2.48
C HIS A 28 -5.57 8.99 2.85
N ARG A 29 -5.41 9.89 1.87
CA ARG A 29 -5.46 11.34 2.08
C ARG A 29 -6.86 11.95 2.01
N SER A 30 -7.83 11.28 1.40
CA SER A 30 -9.18 11.83 1.23
C SER A 30 -10.07 11.44 2.41
N GLN A 31 -10.93 12.35 2.87
CA GLN A 31 -12.05 12.09 3.77
C GLN A 31 -13.15 11.28 3.06
N SER A 32 -12.79 10.14 2.45
CA SER A 32 -13.80 9.24 1.92
C SER A 32 -14.37 8.44 3.09
N THR A 33 -15.68 8.30 3.13
CA THR A 33 -16.44 7.46 4.06
C THR A 33 -16.23 5.96 3.83
N LEU A 34 -15.16 5.59 3.11
CA LEU A 34 -14.80 4.19 2.92
C LEU A 34 -14.40 3.63 4.28
N GLN A 35 -15.23 2.72 4.76
CA GLN A 35 -15.08 2.05 6.04
C GLN A 35 -13.63 1.56 6.17
N GLU A 36 -12.89 2.13 7.12
CA GLU A 36 -11.50 1.76 7.35
C GLU A 36 -11.43 0.26 7.60
N ALA A 37 -10.89 -0.49 6.63
CA ALA A 37 -10.60 -1.90 6.83
C ALA A 37 -9.43 -2.00 7.81
N ARG A 38 -9.75 -2.13 9.09
CA ARG A 38 -8.78 -2.39 10.15
C ARG A 38 -8.59 -3.89 10.25
N CYS A 39 -7.45 -4.37 9.79
CA CYS A 39 -7.05 -5.76 9.98
C CYS A 39 -6.04 -5.82 11.12
N SER A 40 -6.30 -6.69 12.10
CA SER A 40 -5.41 -6.90 13.23
C SER A 40 -5.29 -8.38 13.54
N THR A 41 -4.07 -8.84 13.78
CA THR A 41 -3.77 -10.22 14.23
C THR A 41 -2.98 -10.13 15.53
N VAL A 42 -3.12 -11.14 16.41
CA VAL A 42 -2.34 -11.21 17.66
C VAL A 42 -1.26 -12.26 17.50
N ALA A 43 0.00 -11.87 17.66
CA ALA A 43 1.11 -12.78 17.84
C ALA A 43 1.29 -13.08 19.34
N THR A 44 1.57 -14.34 19.69
CA THR A 44 1.85 -14.74 21.07
C THR A 44 3.27 -15.29 21.15
N THR A 45 4.11 -14.67 21.98
CA THR A 45 5.45 -15.19 22.27
C THR A 45 5.37 -16.03 23.54
N ALA A 46 5.44 -17.35 23.40
CA ALA A 46 5.50 -18.26 24.54
C ALA A 46 6.76 -19.13 24.40
N LEU A 47 7.86 -18.64 24.97
CA LEU A 47 9.05 -19.45 25.17
C LEU A 47 8.81 -20.27 26.45
N THR A 48 8.73 -21.59 26.28
CA THR A 48 8.69 -22.65 27.31
C THR A 48 7.32 -23.07 27.88
N LYS A 49 7.22 -24.38 28.14
CA LYS A 49 6.06 -25.19 28.57
C LYS A 49 5.40 -24.79 29.91
N ALA A 50 5.56 -23.55 30.37
CA ALA A 50 4.81 -23.04 31.50
C ALA A 50 3.62 -22.23 30.97
N GLN A 51 2.51 -22.91 30.73
CA GLN A 51 1.18 -22.29 30.60
C GLN A 51 0.81 -21.59 31.92
N LYS A 52 1.49 -20.50 32.27
CA LYS A 52 0.82 -19.45 33.01
C LYS A 52 0.09 -18.64 31.95
N GLN A 53 -1.22 -18.86 31.91
CA GLN A 53 -2.16 -18.13 31.08
C GLN A 53 -2.04 -16.64 31.47
N CYS A 54 -1.09 -15.93 30.86
CA CYS A 54 -0.88 -14.51 31.10
C CYS A 54 -2.18 -13.84 30.66
N ARG A 55 -2.99 -13.36 31.63
CA ARG A 55 -4.15 -12.48 31.40
C ARG A 55 -3.69 -11.08 30.96
N CYS A 56 -2.65 -11.05 30.15
CA CYS A 56 -1.90 -9.87 29.79
C CYS A 56 -2.59 -9.27 28.57
N GLN A 57 -2.97 -8.01 28.69
CA GLN A 57 -3.53 -7.23 27.59
C GLN A 57 -2.52 -7.22 26.44
N ALA A 58 -2.99 -7.45 25.22
CA ALA A 58 -2.10 -7.44 24.07
C ALA A 58 -1.56 -6.02 23.85
N LEU A 59 -0.25 -5.89 23.69
CA LEU A 59 0.40 -4.61 23.47
C LEU A 59 0.11 -4.14 22.04
N GLU A 60 -0.33 -2.90 21.92
CA GLU A 60 -0.65 -2.28 20.63
C GLU A 60 0.54 -1.46 20.12
N PRO A 61 0.95 -1.62 18.85
CA PRO A 61 1.98 -0.79 18.25
C PRO A 61 1.46 0.63 17.99
N GLU A 62 2.36 1.61 18.08
CA GLU A 62 2.11 2.95 17.55
C GLU A 62 2.03 2.89 16.03
N MET A 63 0.91 3.31 15.46
CA MET A 63 0.68 3.35 14.02
C MET A 63 0.68 4.80 13.54
N PRO A 64 1.27 5.09 12.36
CA PRO A 64 1.21 6.42 11.78
C PRO A 64 -0.24 6.87 11.53
N ASP A 65 -0.43 8.19 11.42
CA ASP A 65 -1.73 8.73 11.03
C ASP A 65 -2.10 8.27 9.60
N GLN A 66 -3.38 8.11 9.34
CA GLN A 66 -3.87 7.70 8.03
C GLN A 66 -3.53 8.70 6.91
N ASN A 67 -3.39 9.98 7.24
CA ASN A 67 -3.01 11.04 6.30
C ASN A 67 -1.49 11.23 6.20
N ASP A 68 -0.69 10.52 6.99
CA ASP A 68 0.76 10.62 6.96
C ASP A 68 1.33 9.94 5.71
N THR A 69 1.52 10.76 4.68
CA THR A 69 2.18 10.33 3.44
C THR A 69 3.70 10.31 3.54
N MET A 70 4.29 10.98 4.53
CA MET A 70 5.74 11.04 4.67
C MET A 70 6.29 9.68 5.10
N THR A 71 5.63 8.99 6.02
CA THR A 71 6.01 7.62 6.40
C THR A 71 5.99 6.68 5.19
N SER A 72 4.97 6.77 4.34
CA SER A 72 4.90 6.00 3.09
C SER A 72 6.03 6.38 2.10
N PHE A 73 6.30 7.67 1.94
CA PHE A 73 7.37 8.16 1.08
C PHE A 73 8.74 7.61 1.50
N TYR A 74 9.07 7.67 2.80
CA TYR A 74 10.33 7.15 3.32
C TYR A 74 10.43 5.63 3.24
N PHE A 75 9.33 4.91 3.48
CA PHE A 75 9.31 3.45 3.34
C PHE A 75 9.68 3.03 1.92
N HIS A 76 9.01 3.56 0.89
CA HIS A 76 9.28 3.16 -0.50
C HIS A 76 10.61 3.74 -1.02
N GLY A 77 11.02 4.93 -0.56
CA GLY A 77 12.30 5.55 -0.93
C GLY A 77 13.53 4.78 -0.43
N ASN A 78 13.39 3.97 0.62
CA ASN A 78 14.47 3.14 1.18
C ASN A 78 14.59 1.75 0.51
N LEU A 79 13.70 1.41 -0.42
CA LEU A 79 13.74 0.11 -1.10
C LEU A 79 14.93 0.04 -2.05
N THR A 80 15.80 -0.94 -1.84
CA THR A 80 16.95 -1.21 -2.72
C THR A 80 17.01 -2.70 -3.05
N SER A 81 17.48 -3.02 -4.26
CA SER A 81 17.69 -4.41 -4.66
C SER A 81 18.86 -5.01 -3.89
N LEU A 82 18.70 -6.26 -3.43
CA LEU A 82 19.77 -7.01 -2.78
C LEU A 82 20.89 -7.32 -3.80
N ARG A 83 22.05 -6.70 -3.62
CA ARG A 83 23.20 -6.90 -4.50
C ARG A 83 24.00 -8.15 -4.11
N HIS A 84 23.65 -9.31 -4.66
CA HIS A 84 24.50 -10.49 -4.59
C HIS A 84 25.53 -10.51 -5.72
N ARG A 85 26.82 -10.70 -5.41
CA ARG A 85 27.93 -10.68 -6.37
C ARG A 85 27.77 -11.62 -7.58
N ARG A 86 26.92 -12.64 -7.50
CA ARG A 86 26.72 -13.65 -8.57
C ARG A 86 25.36 -13.59 -9.27
N GLN A 87 24.39 -12.84 -8.74
CA GLN A 87 22.99 -12.88 -9.19
C GLN A 87 22.30 -11.50 -9.15
N SER A 88 23.07 -10.41 -9.04
CA SER A 88 22.47 -9.08 -9.06
C SER A 88 21.84 -8.80 -10.43
N PRO A 89 20.55 -8.45 -10.52
CA PRO A 89 19.96 -8.02 -11.77
C PRO A 89 20.69 -6.77 -12.25
N GLN A 90 21.14 -6.80 -13.50
CA GLN A 90 21.79 -5.65 -14.11
C GLN A 90 20.74 -4.58 -14.41
N VAL A 91 21.05 -3.33 -14.04
CA VAL A 91 20.22 -2.19 -14.42
C VAL A 91 20.46 -1.88 -15.89
N PRO A 92 19.43 -1.82 -16.75
CA PRO A 92 19.59 -1.43 -18.15
C PRO A 92 20.26 -0.06 -18.27
N VAL A 93 21.37 0.00 -18.99
CA VAL A 93 22.17 1.24 -19.16
C VAL A 93 21.81 1.96 -20.47
N GLN A 94 21.35 1.21 -21.47
CA GLN A 94 20.89 1.75 -22.75
C GLN A 94 19.37 1.78 -22.77
N VAL A 95 18.81 2.94 -23.13
CA VAL A 95 17.36 3.15 -23.24
C VAL A 95 16.99 3.19 -24.72
N ASP A 96 16.27 2.16 -25.18
CA ASP A 96 15.83 2.08 -26.58
C ASP A 96 14.56 2.91 -26.84
N GLU A 97 13.69 3.03 -25.84
CA GLU A 97 12.43 3.77 -25.94
C GLU A 97 12.13 4.59 -24.70
N ARG A 98 11.56 5.78 -24.92
CA ARG A 98 11.09 6.66 -23.85
C ARG A 98 9.57 6.82 -23.94
N LEU A 99 8.91 6.45 -22.86
CA LEU A 99 7.46 6.55 -22.70
C LEU A 99 7.15 7.67 -21.72
N PHE A 100 6.19 8.52 -22.08
CA PHE A 100 5.55 9.43 -21.14
C PHE A 100 4.12 8.93 -20.91
N ILE A 101 3.83 8.50 -19.69
CA ILE A 101 2.54 7.92 -19.31
C ILE A 101 1.84 8.87 -18.35
N VAL A 102 0.64 9.29 -18.72
CA VAL A 102 -0.25 10.09 -17.87
C VAL A 102 -1.34 9.18 -17.32
N LEU A 103 -1.48 9.17 -16.00
CA LEU A 103 -2.57 8.51 -15.29
C LEU A 103 -3.56 9.58 -14.83
N GLY A 104 -4.83 9.42 -15.16
CA GLY A 104 -5.90 10.36 -14.81
C GLY A 104 -7.14 9.64 -14.32
N LEU A 105 -7.85 10.25 -13.37
CA LEU A 105 -9.21 9.85 -13.01
C LEU A 105 -10.19 10.74 -13.77
N GLY A 106 -11.17 10.12 -14.41
CA GLY A 106 -12.26 10.76 -15.13
C GLY A 106 -13.60 10.17 -14.74
N SER A 107 -14.64 10.63 -15.41
CA SER A 107 -16.01 10.25 -15.15
C SER A 107 -16.77 10.14 -16.47
N VAL A 108 -17.52 9.06 -16.65
CA VAL A 108 -18.45 8.87 -17.78
C VAL A 108 -19.86 8.68 -17.25
N TRP A 109 -20.87 9.01 -18.05
CA TRP A 109 -22.26 8.79 -17.67
C TRP A 109 -22.64 7.33 -17.89
N LYS A 110 -23.47 6.79 -17.00
CA LYS A 110 -23.95 5.40 -17.10
C LYS A 110 -25.02 5.22 -18.18
N ASP A 111 -25.75 6.28 -18.50
CA ASP A 111 -26.90 6.24 -19.42
C ASP A 111 -26.64 6.98 -20.74
N ASP A 112 -27.20 6.43 -21.82
CA ASP A 112 -27.09 6.90 -23.22
C ASP A 112 -27.95 8.17 -23.50
N SER A 113 -28.37 8.88 -22.45
CA SER A 113 -29.26 10.04 -22.58
C SER A 113 -28.47 11.26 -23.10
N GLN A 114 -28.91 11.81 -24.24
CA GLN A 114 -28.27 12.93 -24.94
C GLN A 114 -28.26 14.27 -24.17
N ASN A 115 -28.88 14.35 -22.98
CA ASN A 115 -29.08 15.62 -22.29
C ASN A 115 -28.12 15.77 -21.11
N CYS A 116 -27.14 16.66 -21.30
CA CYS A 116 -26.15 17.04 -20.29
C CYS A 116 -26.76 17.91 -19.18
N ASN A 117 -27.42 17.31 -18.20
CA ASN A 117 -27.68 17.96 -16.92
C ASN A 117 -26.69 17.47 -15.87
N ARG A 118 -25.94 18.41 -15.29
CA ARG A 118 -24.89 18.13 -14.29
C ARG A 118 -25.55 17.76 -12.96
N GLY A 119 -25.95 16.51 -12.77
CA GLY A 119 -26.60 16.07 -11.54
C GLY A 119 -26.37 14.60 -11.21
N GLY A 120 -26.04 14.29 -9.95
CA GLY A 120 -26.12 12.94 -9.37
C GLY A 120 -24.83 12.11 -9.39
N ILE A 121 -24.30 11.81 -8.20
CA ILE A 121 -23.15 10.89 -7.97
C ILE A 121 -23.48 9.45 -8.46
N ASN A 122 -24.77 9.10 -8.54
CA ASN A 122 -25.24 7.76 -8.92
C ASN A 122 -25.26 7.51 -10.44
N GLU A 123 -25.23 8.58 -11.25
CA GLU A 123 -25.33 8.53 -12.71
C GLU A 123 -23.96 8.50 -13.40
N ILE A 124 -22.89 8.57 -12.59
CA ILE A 124 -21.52 8.69 -13.04
C ILE A 124 -20.75 7.40 -12.72
N LEU A 125 -20.02 6.89 -13.71
CA LEU A 125 -19.01 5.86 -13.57
C LEU A 125 -17.63 6.52 -13.52
N LEU A 126 -16.89 6.33 -12.43
CA LEU A 126 -15.50 6.75 -12.36
C LEU A 126 -14.64 5.84 -13.22
N VAL A 127 -13.78 6.42 -14.05
CA VAL A 127 -12.91 5.70 -14.97
C VAL A 127 -11.47 6.12 -14.72
N ALA A 128 -10.58 5.14 -14.62
CA ALA A 128 -9.14 5.38 -14.67
C ALA A 128 -8.68 5.38 -16.13
N THR A 129 -7.95 6.42 -16.51
CA THR A 129 -7.44 6.61 -17.87
C THR A 129 -5.92 6.59 -17.85
N MET A 130 -5.35 5.93 -18.86
CA MET A 130 -3.90 5.88 -19.08
C MET A 130 -3.63 6.30 -20.52
N ILE A 131 -2.85 7.37 -20.69
CA ILE A 131 -2.44 7.86 -22.00
C ILE A 131 -0.93 7.75 -22.10
N GLN A 132 -0.43 7.09 -23.15
CA GLN A 132 0.99 6.91 -23.37
C GLN A 132 1.42 7.62 -24.66
N GLN A 133 2.49 8.40 -24.59
CA GLN A 133 3.14 8.99 -25.75
C GLN A 133 4.53 8.39 -25.92
N ARG A 134 4.78 7.80 -27.11
CA ARG A 134 6.10 7.30 -27.50
C ARG A 134 6.88 8.43 -28.16
N ARG A 135 8.05 8.78 -27.62
CA ARG A 135 9.00 9.67 -28.31
C ARG A 135 10.05 8.81 -29.01
N ARG A 136 10.03 8.80 -30.35
CA ARG A 136 11.21 8.39 -31.14
C ARG A 136 12.14 9.61 -31.26
N HIS A 137 13.44 9.39 -31.16
CA HIS A 137 14.50 10.40 -31.01
C HIS A 137 14.36 11.64 -31.93
N PHE A 138 14.80 12.79 -31.40
CA PHE A 138 15.24 13.98 -32.16
C PHE A 138 16.62 13.73 -32.77
#